data_AF-A0A940RAZ5-F1
#
_entry.id   AF-A0A940RAZ5-F1
#
_cell.length_a   1.000
_cell.length_b   1.000
_cell.length_c   1.000
_cell.angle_alpha   90.00
_cell.angle_beta   90.00
_cell.angle_gamma   90.00
#
_symmetry.space_group_name_H-M   'P 1'
#
loop_
_entity.id
_entity.type
_entity.pdbx_description
1 polymer ?
#
loop_
_entity_poly.entity_id
_entity_poly.type
_entity_poly.pdbx_seq_one_letter_code
_entity_poly.pdbx_strand_id
1 'polypeptide(L)'
;MSIDKEIVEDFVAESKTLIEDLIDLLEGMEGDFSQVKKLADYGNNVDRIMGGAKNLALMAPSEHAVHMIGDYSALCKAVGYKASQITDNEKFFDICVALLLDATETLETLLARIHEPMSELKKAIPQTFIERLRWVSEKFSADYSMSVDT
;
A
#
# COMPACT_ATOMS: atom_id res chain seq x y z
N MET A 1 -15.15 -14.62 -18.92
CA MET A 1 -13.75 -14.65 -19.40
C MET A 1 -12.89 -14.92 -18.20
N SER A 2 -12.06 -15.96 -18.23
CA SER A 2 -11.03 -16.18 -17.21
C SER A 2 -9.73 -15.57 -17.71
N ILE A 3 -9.03 -14.87 -16.82
CA ILE A 3 -7.68 -14.38 -17.09
C ILE A 3 -6.72 -15.57 -17.23
N ASP A 4 -5.67 -15.41 -18.04
CA ASP A 4 -4.62 -16.43 -18.17
C ASP A 4 -3.86 -16.56 -16.85
N LYS A 5 -3.71 -17.81 -16.37
CA LYS A 5 -3.02 -18.09 -15.12
C LYS A 5 -1.55 -17.71 -15.19
N GLU A 6 -0.87 -17.94 -16.31
CA GLU A 6 0.57 -17.65 -16.45
C GLU A 6 0.82 -16.15 -16.28
N ILE A 7 -0.01 -15.30 -16.90
CA ILE A 7 0.06 -13.84 -16.75
C ILE A 7 -0.14 -13.42 -15.28
N VAL A 8 -1.05 -14.08 -14.56
CA VAL A 8 -1.28 -13.80 -13.13
C VAL A 8 -0.05 -14.20 -12.29
N GLU A 9 0.55 -15.36 -12.55
CA GLU A 9 1.75 -15.80 -11.82
C GLU A 9 2.95 -14.89 -12.09
N ASP A 10 3.14 -14.44 -13.33
CA ASP A 10 4.20 -13.48 -13.68
C ASP A 10 4.04 -12.16 -12.92
N PHE A 11 2.80 -11.65 -12.85
CA PHE A 11 2.48 -10.45 -12.05
C PHE A 11 2.76 -10.66 -10.55
N VAL A 12 2.40 -11.83 -10.00
CA VAL A 12 2.67 -12.15 -8.59
C VAL A 12 4.17 -12.22 -8.33
N ALA A 13 4.95 -12.84 -9.22
CA ALA A 13 6.39 -12.95 -9.09
C ALA A 13 7.07 -11.58 -9.11
N GLU A 14 6.74 -10.71 -10.08
CA GLU A 14 7.27 -9.34 -10.13
C GLU A 14 6.87 -8.53 -8.88
N SER A 15 5.61 -8.67 -8.45
CA SER A 15 5.11 -7.94 -7.28
C SER A 15 5.78 -8.37 -5.98
N LYS A 16 6.17 -9.65 -5.85
CA LYS A 16 6.91 -10.14 -4.66
C LYS A 16 8.30 -9.51 -4.57
N THR A 17 9.03 -9.42 -5.68
CA THR A 17 10.32 -8.71 -5.70
C THR A 17 10.16 -7.24 -5.30
N LEU A 18 9.11 -6.58 -5.79
CA LEU A 18 8.82 -5.20 -5.38
C LEU A 18 8.46 -5.08 -3.90
N ILE A 19 7.80 -6.08 -3.32
CA ILE A 19 7.47 -6.11 -1.89
C ILE A 19 8.71 -6.24 -1.04
N GLU A 20 9.65 -7.10 -1.41
CA GLU A 20 10.94 -7.22 -0.73
C GLU A 20 11.67 -5.86 -0.71
N ASP A 21 11.75 -5.18 -1.87
CA ASP A 21 12.34 -3.84 -1.98
C ASP A 21 11.60 -2.80 -1.11
N LEU A 22 10.27 -2.88 -1.00
CA LEU A 22 9.45 -1.97 -0.20
C LEU A 22 9.64 -2.18 1.30
N ILE A 23 9.76 -3.44 1.75
CA ILE A 23 10.02 -3.79 3.15
C ILE A 23 11.42 -3.29 3.54
N ASP A 24 12.44 -3.62 2.76
CA ASP A 24 13.83 -3.18 2.99
C ASP A 24 13.92 -1.64 3.06
N LEU A 25 13.20 -0.94 2.17
CA LEU A 25 13.11 0.51 2.18
C LEU A 25 12.53 1.04 3.49
N LEU A 26 11.41 0.49 3.95
CA LEU A 26 10.72 0.96 5.15
C LEU A 26 11.50 0.63 6.43
N GLU A 27 12.05 -0.58 6.55
CA GLU A 27 12.91 -0.97 7.67
C GLU A 27 14.16 -0.07 7.75
N GLY A 28 14.76 0.27 6.62
CA GLY A 28 15.90 1.18 6.54
C GLY A 28 15.59 2.64 6.93
N MET A 29 14.31 2.99 7.11
CA MET A 29 13.85 4.33 7.49
C MET A 29 13.31 4.41 8.92
N GLU A 30 13.09 3.28 9.58
CA GLU A 30 12.45 3.22 10.89
C GLU A 30 13.24 4.06 11.92
N GLY A 31 12.57 5.03 12.55
CA GLY A 31 13.17 5.93 13.53
C GLY A 31 14.13 6.99 12.97
N ASP A 32 14.32 7.08 11.65
CA ASP A 32 15.14 8.11 11.01
C ASP A 32 14.28 9.09 10.19
N PHE A 33 13.78 10.11 10.89
CA PHE A 33 12.96 11.16 10.27
C PHE A 33 13.66 11.91 9.13
N SER A 34 15.00 11.92 9.09
CA SER A 34 15.74 12.56 7.99
C SER A 34 15.45 11.89 6.64
N GLN A 35 14.97 10.65 6.66
CA GLN A 35 14.59 9.88 5.47
C GLN A 35 13.16 10.14 5.01
N VAL A 36 12.36 10.99 5.66
CA VAL A 36 10.91 11.17 5.37
C VAL A 36 10.58 11.29 3.88
N LYS A 37 11.46 11.90 3.07
CA LYS A 37 11.25 12.05 1.62
C LYS A 37 11.27 10.73 0.84
N LYS A 38 11.94 9.69 1.35
CA LYS A 38 11.94 8.35 0.75
C LYS A 38 10.59 7.64 0.81
N LEU A 39 9.63 8.12 1.60
CA LEU A 39 8.24 7.63 1.52
C LEU A 39 7.57 7.93 0.16
N ALA A 40 8.10 8.89 -0.61
CA ALA A 40 7.70 9.07 -2.00
C ALA A 40 8.22 7.93 -2.90
N ASP A 41 9.40 7.39 -2.61
CA ASP A 41 9.97 6.23 -3.33
C ASP A 41 9.16 4.97 -3.04
N TYR A 42 8.72 4.78 -1.79
CA TYR A 42 7.72 3.76 -1.43
C TYR A 42 6.46 3.91 -2.31
N GLY A 43 5.92 5.13 -2.38
CA GLY A 43 4.74 5.45 -3.20
C GLY A 43 4.93 5.11 -4.69
N ASN A 44 6.11 5.40 -5.25
CA ASN A 44 6.46 5.07 -6.63
C ASN A 44 6.56 3.56 -6.87
N ASN A 45 7.16 2.82 -5.94
CA ASN A 45 7.35 1.37 -6.06
C ASN A 45 6.02 0.62 -5.95
N VAL A 46 5.16 0.97 -4.98
CA VAL A 46 3.83 0.36 -4.87
C VAL A 46 2.90 0.75 -6.03
N ASP A 47 3.14 1.88 -6.70
CA ASP A 47 2.42 2.27 -7.92
C ASP A 47 2.63 1.28 -9.07
N ARG A 48 3.80 0.62 -9.14
CA ARG A 48 4.08 -0.41 -10.14
C ARG A 48 3.18 -1.64 -9.92
N ILE A 49 3.01 -2.05 -8.66
CA ILE A 49 2.08 -3.13 -8.29
C ILE A 49 0.64 -2.71 -8.61
N MET A 50 0.24 -1.49 -8.24
CA MET A 50 -1.08 -0.94 -8.56
C MET A 50 -1.34 -0.94 -10.07
N GLY A 51 -0.38 -0.48 -10.87
CA GLY A 51 -0.48 -0.44 -12.33
C GLY A 51 -0.63 -1.83 -12.95
N GLY A 52 0.19 -2.79 -12.51
CA GLY A 52 0.09 -4.19 -12.93
C GLY A 52 -1.28 -4.78 -12.61
N ALA A 53 -1.75 -4.63 -11.37
CA ALA A 53 -3.05 -5.11 -10.93
C ALA A 53 -4.21 -4.49 -11.74
N LYS A 54 -4.16 -3.17 -11.99
CA LYS A 54 -5.18 -2.47 -12.79
C LYS A 54 -5.18 -2.90 -14.26
N ASN A 55 -4.02 -3.19 -14.84
CA ASN A 55 -3.94 -3.72 -16.20
C ASN A 55 -4.56 -5.11 -16.29
N LEU A 56 -4.26 -6.02 -15.35
CA LEU A 56 -4.89 -7.34 -15.30
C LEU A 56 -6.40 -7.27 -15.04
N ALA A 57 -6.84 -6.32 -14.21
CA ALA A 57 -8.24 -6.07 -13.93
C ALA A 57 -9.07 -5.73 -15.19
N LEU A 58 -8.45 -5.19 -16.26
CA LEU A 58 -9.14 -4.96 -17.54
C LEU A 58 -9.55 -6.26 -18.24
N MET A 59 -8.88 -7.38 -17.91
CA MET A 59 -9.07 -8.69 -18.52
C MET A 59 -9.71 -9.71 -17.55
N ALA A 60 -9.78 -9.38 -16.26
CA ALA A 60 -10.28 -10.25 -15.21
C ALA A 60 -11.79 -10.01 -14.95
N PRO A 61 -12.51 -11.02 -14.42
CA PRO A 61 -13.84 -10.81 -13.83
C PRO A 61 -13.79 -9.82 -12.67
N SER A 62 -14.87 -9.06 -12.45
CA SER A 62 -14.99 -8.07 -11.36
C SER A 62 -14.72 -8.64 -9.96
N GLU A 63 -14.97 -9.93 -9.76
CA GLU A 63 -14.76 -10.63 -8.49
C GLU A 63 -13.33 -11.16 -8.31
N HIS A 64 -12.44 -10.96 -9.29
CA HIS A 64 -11.06 -11.40 -9.20
C HIS A 64 -10.27 -10.54 -8.20
N ALA A 65 -9.35 -11.16 -7.48
CA ALA A 65 -8.54 -10.52 -6.43
C ALA A 65 -7.72 -9.31 -6.91
N VAL A 66 -7.34 -9.27 -8.19
CA VAL A 66 -6.56 -8.18 -8.79
C VAL A 66 -7.22 -6.81 -8.64
N HIS A 67 -8.55 -6.75 -8.62
CA HIS A 67 -9.27 -5.50 -8.37
C HIS A 67 -8.97 -4.98 -6.96
N MET A 68 -9.10 -5.85 -5.96
CA MET A 68 -8.81 -5.52 -4.56
C MET A 68 -7.35 -5.16 -4.35
N ILE A 69 -6.43 -5.93 -4.94
CA ILE A 69 -4.98 -5.66 -4.87
C ILE A 69 -4.67 -4.28 -5.46
N GLY A 70 -5.30 -3.93 -6.59
CA GLY A 70 -5.17 -2.62 -7.20
C GLY A 70 -5.66 -1.48 -6.29
N ASP A 71 -6.84 -1.64 -5.67
CA ASP A 71 -7.39 -0.63 -4.76
C ASP A 71 -6.56 -0.50 -3.47
N TYR A 72 -6.11 -1.63 -2.91
CA TYR A 72 -5.26 -1.66 -1.74
C TYR A 72 -3.90 -1.00 -2.00
N SER A 73 -3.28 -1.28 -3.15
CA SER A 73 -2.02 -0.66 -3.56
C SER A 73 -2.17 0.85 -3.79
N ALA A 74 -3.30 1.29 -4.35
CA ALA A 74 -3.59 2.71 -4.54
C ALA A 74 -3.71 3.46 -3.20
N LEU A 75 -4.27 2.80 -2.18
CA LEU A 75 -4.34 3.33 -0.83
C LEU A 75 -2.95 3.47 -0.20
N CYS A 76 -2.13 2.42 -0.28
CA CYS A 76 -0.74 2.45 0.22
C CYS A 76 0.07 3.55 -0.46
N LYS A 77 -0.07 3.69 -1.79
CA LYS A 77 0.50 4.77 -2.58
C LYS A 77 0.13 6.15 -2.01
N ALA A 78 -1.17 6.37 -1.78
CA ALA A 78 -1.66 7.65 -1.27
C ALA A 78 -1.09 7.99 0.11
N VAL A 79 -1.03 7.01 1.01
CA VAL A 79 -0.42 7.18 2.34
C VAL A 79 1.07 7.48 2.22
N GLY A 80 1.84 6.73 1.43
CA GLY A 80 3.27 6.96 1.21
C GLY A 80 3.58 8.38 0.72
N TYR A 81 2.87 8.86 -0.30
CA TYR A 81 3.06 10.24 -0.77
C TYR A 81 2.69 11.28 0.27
N LYS A 82 1.57 11.10 0.99
CA LYS A 82 1.17 12.07 2.02
C LYS A 82 2.14 12.08 3.19
N ALA A 83 2.60 10.91 3.63
CA ALA A 83 3.58 10.77 4.70
C ALA A 83 4.94 11.38 4.32
N SER A 84 5.33 11.35 3.04
CA SER A 84 6.54 12.03 2.54
C SER A 84 6.53 13.55 2.72
N GLN A 85 5.36 14.13 2.98
CA GLN A 85 5.15 15.57 3.18
C GLN A 85 5.18 15.98 4.66
N ILE A 86 5.33 15.04 5.59
CA ILE A 86 5.39 15.34 7.03
C ILE A 86 6.58 16.27 7.30
N THR A 87 6.33 17.29 8.12
CA THR A 87 7.32 18.25 8.62
C THR A 87 7.24 18.28 10.15
N ASP A 88 8.39 18.32 10.81
CA ASP A 88 8.51 18.54 12.26
C ASP A 88 7.66 17.62 13.16
N ASN A 89 7.39 16.40 12.71
CA ASN A 89 6.55 15.43 13.44
C ASN A 89 7.07 13.99 13.31
N GLU A 90 8.22 13.73 13.92
CA GLU A 90 8.93 12.44 13.90
C GLU A 90 8.02 11.28 14.35
N LYS A 91 7.24 11.48 15.41
CA LYS A 91 6.33 10.45 15.93
C LYS A 91 5.26 10.05 14.91
N PHE A 92 4.73 11.03 14.17
CA PHE A 92 3.73 10.73 13.14
C PHE A 92 4.37 10.05 11.93
N PHE A 93 5.61 10.41 11.59
CA PHE A 93 6.41 9.68 10.61
C PHE A 93 6.59 8.21 11.02
N ASP A 94 7.02 7.92 12.25
CA ASP A 94 7.20 6.54 12.72
C ASP A 94 5.90 5.72 12.63
N ILE A 95 4.76 6.34 12.99
CA ILE A 95 3.44 5.71 12.85
C ILE A 95 3.12 5.42 11.38
N CYS A 96 3.45 6.32 10.46
CA CYS A 96 3.25 6.10 9.04
C CYS A 96 4.14 4.99 8.49
N VAL A 97 5.42 4.93 8.88
CA VAL A 97 6.35 3.86 8.50
C VAL A 97 5.82 2.51 8.98
N ALA A 98 5.46 2.39 10.27
CA ALA A 98 4.90 1.17 10.83
C ALA A 98 3.58 0.76 10.15
N LEU A 99 2.70 1.71 9.85
CA LEU A 99 1.47 1.44 9.09
C LEU A 99 1.76 0.89 7.70
N LEU A 100 2.75 1.45 7.00
CA LEU A 100 3.11 1.03 5.65
C LEU A 100 3.85 -0.32 5.63
N LEU A 101 4.60 -0.67 6.68
CA LEU A 101 5.15 -2.01 6.87
C LEU A 101 4.02 -3.05 6.95
N ASP A 102 3.10 -2.87 7.90
CA ASP A 102 1.93 -3.74 8.04
C ASP A 102 1.11 -3.83 6.73
N ALA A 103 1.00 -2.71 6.02
CA ALA A 103 0.29 -2.66 4.75
C ALA A 103 0.98 -3.52 3.69
N THR A 104 2.31 -3.46 3.63
CA THR A 104 3.13 -4.14 2.64
C THR A 104 3.13 -5.65 2.89
N GLU A 105 3.21 -6.08 4.15
CA GLU A 105 3.04 -7.48 4.55
C GLU A 105 1.62 -8.01 4.23
N THR A 106 0.60 -7.18 4.45
CA THR A 106 -0.77 -7.53 4.09
C THR A 106 -0.89 -7.68 2.57
N LEU A 107 -0.27 -6.79 1.79
CA LEU A 107 -0.24 -6.87 0.32
C LEU A 107 0.44 -8.15 -0.17
N GLU A 108 1.54 -8.56 0.48
CA GLU A 108 2.19 -9.85 0.21
C GLU A 108 1.23 -11.02 0.43
N THR A 109 0.52 -11.01 1.56
CA THR A 109 -0.48 -12.02 1.89
C THR A 109 -1.61 -12.07 0.85
N LEU A 110 -2.07 -10.92 0.36
CA LEU A 110 -3.11 -10.83 -0.67
C LEU A 110 -2.60 -11.41 -2.01
N LEU A 111 -1.37 -11.11 -2.40
CA LEU A 111 -0.75 -11.65 -3.62
C LEU A 111 -0.54 -13.16 -3.55
N ALA A 112 -0.08 -13.69 -2.41
CA ALA A 112 0.07 -15.12 -2.20
C ALA A 112 -1.26 -15.89 -2.29
N ARG A 113 -2.38 -15.19 -2.07
CA ARG A 113 -3.75 -15.74 -2.06
C ARG A 113 -4.59 -15.26 -3.24
N ILE A 114 -3.96 -14.77 -4.32
CA ILE A 114 -4.64 -14.12 -5.45
C ILE A 114 -5.70 -14.99 -6.15
N HIS A 115 -5.57 -16.31 -6.06
CA HIS A 115 -6.52 -17.26 -6.66
C HIS A 115 -7.72 -17.57 -5.76
N GLU A 116 -7.72 -17.07 -4.53
CA GLU A 116 -8.84 -17.24 -3.62
C GLU A 116 -10.00 -16.28 -3.95
N PRO A 117 -11.24 -16.63 -3.57
CA PRO A 117 -12.36 -15.71 -3.69
C PRO A 117 -12.11 -14.41 -2.93
N MET A 118 -12.53 -13.28 -3.51
CA MET A 118 -12.41 -11.97 -2.89
C MET A 118 -12.98 -11.91 -1.46
N SER A 119 -14.03 -12.69 -1.17
CA SER A 119 -14.61 -12.78 0.17
C SER A 119 -13.66 -13.34 1.23
N GLU A 120 -12.74 -14.23 0.86
CA GLU A 120 -11.73 -14.78 1.77
C GLU A 120 -10.56 -13.82 1.95
N LEU A 121 -10.15 -13.15 0.88
CA LEU A 121 -9.12 -12.11 0.90
C LEU A 121 -9.50 -10.94 1.83
N LYS A 122 -10.77 -10.52 1.83
CA LYS A 122 -11.27 -9.47 2.76
C LYS A 122 -11.00 -9.80 4.23
N LYS A 123 -11.01 -11.09 4.60
CA LYS A 123 -10.76 -11.54 5.97
C LYS A 123 -9.28 -11.48 6.35
N ALA A 124 -8.39 -11.42 5.36
CA ALA A 124 -6.95 -11.29 5.57
C ALA A 124 -6.54 -9.86 5.97
N ILE A 125 -7.39 -8.85 5.68
CA ILE A 125 -7.13 -7.46 6.05
C ILE A 125 -7.50 -7.26 7.53
N PRO A 126 -6.54 -6.97 8.42
CA PRO A 126 -6.85 -6.79 9.84
C PRO A 126 -7.74 -5.57 10.08
N GLN A 127 -8.74 -5.69 10.95
CA GLN A 127 -9.59 -4.56 11.33
C GLN A 127 -8.77 -3.41 11.97
N THR A 128 -7.73 -3.76 12.72
CA THR A 128 -6.77 -2.83 13.33
C THR A 128 -5.97 -2.04 12.29
N PHE A 129 -5.68 -2.63 11.13
CA PHE A 129 -5.06 -1.91 10.01
C PHE A 129 -6.01 -0.83 9.47
N ILE A 130 -7.27 -1.18 9.25
CA ILE A 130 -8.30 -0.25 8.76
C ILE A 130 -8.49 0.93 9.72
N GLU A 131 -8.49 0.65 11.03
CA GLU A 131 -8.60 1.69 12.06
C GLU A 131 -7.40 2.64 12.08
N ARG A 132 -6.17 2.09 12.01
CA ARG A 132 -4.95 2.90 11.95
C ARG A 132 -4.88 3.74 10.69
N LEU A 133 -5.26 3.18 9.55
CA LEU A 133 -5.35 3.91 8.29
C LEU A 133 -6.33 5.08 8.36
N ARG A 134 -7.53 4.87 8.93
CA ARG A 134 -8.51 5.95 9.11
C ARG A 134 -7.95 7.06 9.99
N TRP A 135 -7.33 6.69 11.10
CA TRP A 135 -6.69 7.65 12.00
C TRP A 135 -5.59 8.46 11.29
N VAL A 136 -4.71 7.81 10.52
CA VAL A 136 -3.67 8.49 9.72
C VAL A 136 -4.29 9.45 8.70
N SER A 137 -5.35 9.02 8.02
CA SER A 137 -6.09 9.88 7.06
C SER A 137 -6.71 11.12 7.71
N GLU A 138 -7.25 10.98 8.93
CA GLU A 138 -7.78 12.11 9.70
C GLU A 138 -6.68 13.10 10.08
N LYS A 139 -5.50 12.61 10.48
CA LYS A 139 -4.34 13.46 10.79
C LYS A 139 -3.88 14.29 9.59
N PHE A 140 -3.78 13.68 8.41
CA PHE A 140 -3.45 14.42 7.18
C PHE A 140 -4.50 15.49 6.82
N SER A 141 -5.77 15.26 7.16
CA SER A 141 -6.86 16.20 6.87
C SER A 141 -6.86 17.40 7.83
N ALA A 142 -6.52 17.17 9.10
CA ALA A 142 -6.40 18.23 10.11
C ALA A 142 -5.22 19.16 9.83
N ASP A 143 -4.08 18.63 9.38
CA ASP A 143 -2.92 19.44 8.98
C ASP A 143 -3.24 20.34 7.78
N TYR A 144 -4.09 19.87 6.85
CA TYR A 144 -4.57 20.69 5.73
C TYR A 144 -5.47 21.84 6.20
N SER A 145 -6.38 21.62 7.15
CA SER A 145 -7.29 22.70 7.61
C SER A 145 -6.54 23.79 8.37
N MET A 146 -5.51 23.45 9.15
CA MET A 146 -4.70 24.43 9.86
C MET A 146 -3.82 25.29 8.92
N SER A 147 -3.51 24.79 7.71
CA SER A 147 -2.70 25.52 6.72
C SER A 147 -3.47 26.56 5.89
N VAL A 148 -4.81 26.59 5.97
CA VAL A 148 -5.67 27.52 5.23
C VAL A 148 -6.08 28.73 6.08
N ASP A 149 -5.89 28.65 7.40
CA ASP A 149 -6.28 29.69 8.37
C ASP A 149 -5.12 30.65 8.76
N THR A 150 -4.01 30.66 8.01
CA THR A 150 -2.90 31.63 8.12
C THR A 150 -2.71 32.41 6.83
#